data_AF-A0A5E4D9L5-F1
#
_entry.id   AF-A0A5E4D9L5-F1
#
_cell.length_a   1.000
_cell.length_b   1.000
_cell.length_c   1.000
_cell.angle_alpha   90.00
_cell.angle_beta   90.00
_cell.angle_gamma   90.00
#
_symmetry.space_group_name_H-M   'P 1'
#
loop_
_entity.id
_entity.type
_entity.pdbx_description
1 polymer ?
#
loop_
_entity_poly.entity_id
_entity_poly.type
_entity_poly.pdbx_seq_one_letter_code
_entity_poly.pdbx_strand_id
1 'polypeptide(L)'
;MIMLGDKEKTLQFLQQFSKLLTSAFLWLPRLHISKYLPIDTIESGIHPIYFCSTHYVEMLLKAEVPLVCSAFHMSGFAPSQICLQWINQCFWNYLDWIEICHYIATCIFLGPDYQVYICIAIFKHLQQDILQHTQTQDLQIFLKEEALHGFRVSDYFEYMENLEQNYRPVVLRNMRNIKVQST
;
A
#
# COMPACT_ATOMS: atom_id res chain seq x y z
N MET A 1 20.04 -15.55 -1.03
CA MET A 1 19.81 -16.05 0.35
C MET A 1 19.90 -14.85 1.29
N ILE A 2 18.92 -14.64 2.19
CA ILE A 2 18.94 -13.49 3.13
C ILE A 2 20.23 -13.56 3.98
N MET A 3 20.89 -12.41 4.18
CA MET A 3 22.15 -12.30 4.94
C MET A 3 23.21 -13.34 4.52
N LEU A 4 23.34 -13.61 3.22
CA LEU A 4 24.27 -14.60 2.65
C LEU A 4 24.12 -16.03 3.19
N GLY A 5 22.97 -16.36 3.79
CA GLY A 5 22.71 -17.67 4.38
C GLY A 5 23.09 -17.82 5.85
N ASP A 6 23.51 -16.73 6.49
CA ASP A 6 23.77 -16.71 7.93
C ASP A 6 22.44 -16.81 8.70
N LYS A 7 22.21 -17.97 9.32
CA LYS A 7 20.97 -18.29 10.03
C LYS A 7 20.72 -17.37 11.22
N GLU A 8 21.77 -17.04 11.99
CA GLU A 8 21.64 -16.24 13.21
C GLU A 8 21.28 -14.80 12.85
N LYS A 9 22.01 -14.21 11.89
CA LYS A 9 21.71 -12.86 11.41
C LYS A 9 20.34 -12.77 10.76
N THR A 10 19.95 -13.79 9.99
CA THR A 10 18.62 -13.86 9.38
C THR A 10 17.54 -13.89 10.45
N LEU A 11 17.67 -14.74 11.47
CA LEU A 11 16.70 -14.84 12.56
C LEU A 11 16.63 -13.53 13.37
N GLN A 12 17.78 -12.94 13.69
CA GLN A 12 17.86 -11.69 14.42
C GLN A 12 17.18 -10.56 13.65
N PHE A 13 17.47 -10.44 12.35
CA PHE A 13 16.80 -9.48 11.47
C PHE A 13 15.28 -9.70 11.46
N LEU A 14 14.83 -10.92 11.20
CA LEU A 14 13.40 -11.23 11.16
C LEU A 14 12.74 -10.87 12.49
N GLN A 15 13.33 -11.22 13.63
CA GLN A 15 12.81 -10.87 14.95
C GLN A 15 12.75 -9.37 15.19
N GLN A 16 13.77 -8.61 14.79
CA GLN A 16 13.78 -7.16 14.94
C GLN A 16 12.78 -6.48 14.02
N PHE A 17 12.80 -6.83 12.73
CA PHE A 17 11.83 -6.35 11.74
C PHE A 17 10.40 -6.64 12.21
N SER A 18 10.18 -7.83 12.78
CA SER A 18 8.88 -8.24 13.30
C SER A 18 8.32 -7.32 14.40
N LYS A 19 9.16 -6.58 15.11
CA LYS A 19 8.71 -5.64 16.15
C LYS A 19 8.20 -4.33 15.57
N LEU A 20 8.54 -4.01 14.32
CA LEU A 20 8.10 -2.79 13.65
C LEU A 20 6.66 -2.94 13.17
N LEU A 21 5.85 -1.89 13.35
CA LEU A 21 4.47 -1.86 12.83
C LEU A 21 4.46 -2.03 11.31
N THR A 22 5.39 -1.40 10.60
CA THR A 22 5.56 -1.51 9.15
C THR A 22 5.69 -2.94 8.66
N SER A 23 6.31 -3.83 9.44
CA SER A 23 6.44 -5.24 9.04
C SER A 23 5.09 -5.94 8.86
N ALA A 24 4.05 -5.46 9.54
CA ALA A 24 2.68 -5.98 9.39
C ALA A 24 2.08 -5.62 8.01
N PHE A 25 2.53 -4.53 7.40
CA PHE A 25 2.04 -4.02 6.12
C PHE A 25 2.90 -4.50 4.95
N LEU A 26 4.22 -4.62 5.15
CA LEU A 26 5.16 -5.13 4.13
C LEU A 26 5.26 -6.65 4.08
N TRP A 27 5.00 -7.35 5.20
CA TRP A 27 5.10 -8.80 5.31
C TRP A 27 3.81 -9.39 5.88
N LEU A 28 2.72 -9.20 5.13
CA LEU A 28 1.37 -9.62 5.46
C LEU A 28 1.20 -11.10 5.85
N PRO A 29 1.85 -12.08 5.18
CA PRO A 29 1.77 -13.49 5.58
C PRO A 29 2.14 -13.76 7.04
N ARG A 30 2.94 -12.90 7.66
CA ARG A 30 3.31 -13.04 9.08
C ARG A 30 2.11 -12.95 10.02
N LEU A 31 1.08 -12.19 9.65
CA LEU A 31 -0.06 -11.94 10.53
C LEU A 31 -1.12 -13.03 10.44
N HIS A 32 -1.18 -13.74 9.32
CA HIS A 32 -2.08 -14.88 9.12
C HIS A 32 -1.78 -16.07 10.07
N ILE A 33 -0.58 -16.10 10.67
CA ILE A 33 -0.16 -17.16 11.61
C ILE A 33 -0.20 -16.66 13.07
N SER A 34 -0.69 -15.44 13.31
CA SER A 34 -0.79 -14.90 14.67
C SER A 34 -1.90 -15.61 15.45
N LYS A 35 -1.54 -16.26 16.56
CA LYS A 35 -2.48 -16.91 17.51
C LYS A 35 -3.56 -15.96 18.08
N TYR A 36 -3.39 -14.66 17.88
CA TYR A 36 -4.25 -13.59 18.42
C TYR A 36 -5.23 -13.01 17.39
N LEU A 37 -5.36 -13.61 16.20
CA LEU A 37 -6.30 -13.12 15.20
C LEU A 37 -7.73 -13.58 15.54
N PRO A 38 -8.74 -12.69 15.53
CA PRO A 38 -10.13 -13.07 15.72
C PRO A 38 -10.56 -14.14 14.71
N ILE A 39 -11.40 -15.08 15.12
CA ILE A 39 -11.84 -16.22 14.29
C ILE A 39 -12.51 -15.73 13.00
N ASP A 40 -13.33 -14.69 13.08
CA ASP A 40 -14.00 -14.05 11.94
C ASP A 40 -13.01 -13.49 10.89
N THR A 41 -11.83 -13.07 11.34
CA THR A 41 -10.75 -12.56 10.47
C THR A 41 -9.99 -13.71 9.80
N ILE A 42 -9.87 -14.85 10.48
CA ILE A 42 -9.30 -16.07 9.91
C ILE A 42 -10.26 -16.65 8.87
N GLU A 43 -11.57 -16.64 9.14
CA GLU A 43 -12.61 -17.14 8.23
C GLU A 43 -12.80 -16.27 6.98
N SER A 44 -12.74 -14.94 7.12
CA SER A 44 -12.82 -14.03 5.97
C SER A 44 -11.56 -14.00 5.11
N GLY A 45 -10.40 -14.42 5.65
CA GLY A 45 -9.11 -14.41 4.95
C GLY A 45 -8.56 -13.01 4.64
N ILE A 46 -9.28 -11.94 5.01
CA ILE A 46 -8.90 -10.54 4.75
C ILE A 46 -8.37 -9.94 6.04
N HIS A 47 -7.05 -9.74 6.10
CA HIS A 47 -6.39 -9.16 7.26
C HIS A 47 -6.89 -7.70 7.51
N PRO A 48 -7.16 -7.26 8.75
CA PRO A 48 -7.75 -5.94 9.05
C PRO A 48 -6.88 -4.75 8.59
N ILE A 49 -5.59 -5.01 8.38
CA ILE A 49 -4.65 -4.06 7.77
C ILE A 49 -5.03 -3.69 6.33
N TYR A 50 -5.60 -4.63 5.58
CA TYR A 50 -6.13 -4.33 4.26
C TYR A 50 -7.31 -3.38 4.37
N PHE A 51 -8.27 -3.64 5.27
CA PHE A 51 -9.45 -2.78 5.45
C PHE A 51 -9.08 -1.32 5.76
N CYS A 52 -8.14 -1.10 6.68
CA CYS A 52 -7.71 0.27 6.97
C CYS A 52 -7.00 0.93 5.78
N SER A 53 -6.11 0.20 5.09
CA SER A 53 -5.38 0.76 3.95
C SER A 53 -6.31 1.06 2.78
N THR A 54 -7.25 0.16 2.47
CA THR A 54 -8.22 0.31 1.38
C THR A 54 -9.17 1.48 1.63
N HIS A 55 -9.69 1.60 2.86
CA HIS A 55 -10.55 2.72 3.23
C HIS A 55 -9.86 4.06 3.04
N TYR A 56 -8.60 4.19 3.47
CA TYR A 56 -7.87 5.44 3.33
C TYR A 56 -7.44 5.74 1.89
N VAL A 57 -7.13 4.73 1.09
CA VAL A 57 -6.94 4.91 -0.35
C VAL A 57 -8.17 5.54 -0.98
N GLU A 58 -9.37 5.01 -0.71
CA GLU A 58 -10.61 5.57 -1.27
C GLU A 58 -10.89 6.99 -0.79
N MET A 59 -10.71 7.24 0.52
CA MET A 59 -10.91 8.57 1.10
C MET A 59 -9.96 9.61 0.50
N LEU A 60 -8.65 9.31 0.47
CA LEU A 60 -7.65 10.24 -0.04
C LEU A 60 -7.78 10.42 -1.54
N LEU A 61 -8.05 9.36 -2.32
CA LEU A 61 -8.19 9.49 -3.76
C LEU A 61 -9.33 10.42 -4.14
N LYS A 62 -10.47 10.31 -3.43
CA LYS A 62 -11.61 11.20 -3.63
C LYS A 62 -11.28 12.66 -3.31
N ALA A 63 -10.46 12.92 -2.30
CA ALA A 63 -10.08 14.26 -1.87
C ALA A 63 -9.01 14.88 -2.77
N GLU A 64 -7.99 14.11 -3.12
CA GLU A 64 -6.74 14.59 -3.71
C GLU A 64 -6.67 14.44 -5.23
N VAL A 65 -7.32 13.42 -5.78
CA VAL A 65 -7.28 13.08 -7.21
C VAL A 65 -8.70 12.75 -7.71
N PRO A 66 -9.65 13.69 -7.61
CA PRO A 66 -11.07 13.43 -7.82
C PRO A 66 -11.39 12.93 -9.24
N LEU A 67 -10.62 13.35 -10.26
CA LEU A 67 -10.79 12.88 -11.63
C LEU A 67 -10.50 11.38 -11.76
N VAL A 68 -9.46 10.89 -11.08
CA VAL A 68 -9.15 9.47 -11.03
C VAL A 68 -10.24 8.72 -10.27
N CYS A 69 -10.73 9.27 -9.15
CA CYS A 69 -11.87 8.68 -8.43
C CYS A 69 -13.11 8.53 -9.34
N SER A 70 -13.41 9.52 -10.17
CA SER A 70 -14.51 9.45 -11.15
C SER A 70 -14.25 8.39 -12.23
N ALA A 71 -13.02 8.28 -12.73
CA ALA A 71 -12.63 7.26 -13.70
C ALA A 71 -12.90 5.84 -13.17
N PHE A 72 -12.45 5.53 -11.94
CA PHE A 72 -12.74 4.25 -11.29
C PHE A 72 -14.25 3.99 -11.14
N HIS A 73 -15.01 5.02 -10.75
CA HIS A 73 -16.46 4.91 -10.63
C HIS A 73 -17.12 4.58 -11.98
N MET A 74 -16.68 5.21 -13.07
CA MET A 74 -17.17 4.92 -14.42
C MET A 74 -16.78 3.53 -14.92
N SER A 75 -15.58 3.05 -14.58
CA SER A 75 -15.13 1.70 -14.95
C SER A 75 -15.71 0.59 -14.07
N GLY A 76 -16.44 0.92 -12.99
CA GLY A 76 -17.21 -0.04 -12.20
C GLY A 76 -16.39 -0.91 -11.24
N PHE A 77 -15.20 -0.47 -10.83
CA PHE A 77 -14.39 -1.17 -9.83
C PHE A 77 -13.68 -0.22 -8.87
N ALA A 78 -13.30 -0.73 -7.70
CA ALA A 78 -12.76 0.12 -6.64
C ALA A 78 -11.23 0.29 -6.78
N PRO A 79 -10.69 1.51 -6.58
CA PRO A 79 -9.25 1.77 -6.64
C PRO A 79 -8.48 0.98 -5.56
N SER A 80 -9.13 0.74 -4.43
CA SER A 80 -8.61 -0.06 -3.33
C SER A 80 -8.23 -1.48 -3.75
N GLN A 81 -8.95 -2.08 -4.70
CA GLN A 81 -8.65 -3.42 -5.22
C GLN A 81 -7.31 -3.45 -5.97
N ILE A 82 -7.02 -2.39 -6.73
CA ILE A 82 -5.76 -2.24 -7.46
C ILE A 82 -4.60 -2.02 -6.49
N CYS A 83 -4.75 -1.10 -5.54
CA CYS A 83 -3.71 -0.87 -4.53
C CYS A 83 -3.40 -2.12 -3.73
N LEU A 84 -4.43 -2.89 -3.35
CA LEU A 84 -4.26 -4.15 -2.64
C LEU A 84 -3.41 -5.14 -3.45
N GLN A 85 -3.68 -5.26 -4.76
CA GLN A 85 -2.89 -6.10 -5.64
C GLN A 85 -1.43 -5.66 -5.71
N TRP A 86 -1.19 -4.35 -5.91
CA TRP A 86 0.17 -3.81 -5.94
C TRP A 86 0.91 -4.05 -4.62
N ILE A 87 0.29 -3.74 -3.48
CA ILE A 87 0.86 -3.91 -2.14
C ILE A 87 1.18 -5.38 -1.87
N ASN A 88 0.26 -6.30 -2.20
CA ASN A 88 0.45 -7.74 -1.97
C ASN A 88 1.65 -8.30 -2.73
N GLN A 89 1.95 -7.72 -3.88
CA GLN A 89 3.11 -8.09 -4.68
C GLN A 89 4.33 -7.21 -4.36
N CYS A 90 4.26 -6.33 -3.35
CA CYS A 90 5.31 -5.35 -3.07
C CYS A 90 5.71 -4.53 -4.32
N PHE A 91 4.72 -4.24 -5.17
CA PHE A 91 4.86 -3.59 -6.48
C PHE A 91 5.74 -4.34 -7.48
N TRP A 92 5.99 -5.63 -7.25
CA TRP A 92 6.71 -6.48 -8.19
C TRP A 92 5.98 -6.53 -9.55
N ASN A 93 6.74 -6.44 -10.64
CA ASN A 93 6.28 -6.25 -12.03
C ASN A 93 5.66 -4.88 -12.37
N TYR A 94 5.42 -4.01 -11.39
CA TYR A 94 4.84 -2.68 -11.62
C TYR A 94 5.88 -1.57 -11.56
N LEU A 95 6.78 -1.64 -10.57
CA LEU A 95 7.81 -0.63 -10.34
C LEU A 95 9.21 -1.18 -10.62
N ASP A 96 10.10 -0.30 -11.03
CA ASP A 96 11.53 -0.59 -11.11
C ASP A 96 12.08 -0.98 -9.73
N TRP A 97 13.11 -1.83 -9.71
CA TRP A 97 13.69 -2.35 -8.47
C TRP A 97 14.13 -1.24 -7.49
N ILE A 98 14.65 -0.14 -8.02
CA ILE A 98 15.07 1.03 -7.23
C ILE A 98 13.86 1.65 -6.52
N GLU A 99 12.72 1.77 -7.20
CA GLU A 99 11.50 2.35 -6.63
C GLU A 99 10.83 1.41 -5.63
N ILE A 100 10.92 0.09 -5.82
CA ILE A 100 10.52 -0.90 -4.80
C ILE A 100 11.36 -0.72 -3.52
N CYS A 101 12.67 -0.51 -3.68
CA CYS A 101 13.57 -0.25 -2.56
C CYS A 101 13.22 1.08 -1.86
N HIS A 102 12.92 2.14 -2.62
CA HIS A 102 12.44 3.40 -2.07
C HIS A 102 11.11 3.25 -1.33
N TYR A 103 10.15 2.49 -1.87
CA TYR A 103 8.88 2.18 -1.21
C TYR A 103 9.11 1.51 0.15
N ILE A 104 9.91 0.43 0.18
CA ILE A 104 10.22 -0.30 1.43
C ILE A 104 10.91 0.63 2.44
N ALA A 105 11.92 1.37 1.99
CA ALA A 105 12.65 2.30 2.85
C ALA A 105 11.72 3.38 3.43
N THR A 106 10.88 3.99 2.60
CA THR A 106 9.91 5.03 3.01
C THR A 106 8.96 4.50 4.07
N CYS A 107 8.39 3.31 3.86
CA CYS A 107 7.51 2.66 4.83
C CYS A 107 8.22 2.34 6.17
N ILE A 108 9.50 1.95 6.12
CA ILE A 108 10.29 1.63 7.31
C ILE A 108 10.67 2.89 8.10
N PHE A 109 11.14 3.93 7.41
CA PHE A 109 11.68 5.14 8.04
C PHE A 109 10.60 6.14 8.43
N LEU A 110 9.57 6.31 7.61
CA LEU A 110 8.57 7.36 7.80
C LEU A 110 7.26 6.84 8.39
N GLY A 111 6.91 5.58 8.13
CA GLY A 111 5.78 4.91 8.77
C GLY A 111 4.92 4.10 7.79
N PRO A 112 4.04 3.22 8.30
CA PRO A 112 3.18 2.39 7.46
C PRO A 112 2.10 3.18 6.71
N ASP A 113 1.74 4.37 7.19
CA ASP A 113 0.82 5.30 6.53
C ASP A 113 1.32 5.75 5.15
N TYR A 114 2.64 5.80 4.95
CA TYR A 114 3.25 6.11 3.65
C TYR A 114 2.92 5.08 2.56
N GLN A 115 2.52 3.86 2.92
CA GLN A 115 2.02 2.91 1.94
C GLN A 115 0.76 3.44 1.23
N VAL A 116 -0.13 4.11 1.97
CA VAL A 116 -1.31 4.77 1.38
C VAL A 116 -0.88 5.97 0.54
N TYR A 117 0.03 6.79 1.06
CA TYR A 117 0.48 8.00 0.35
C TYR A 117 1.17 7.68 -0.97
N ILE A 118 1.96 6.59 -1.03
CA ILE A 118 2.56 6.10 -2.26
C ILE A 118 1.49 5.64 -3.26
N CYS A 119 0.47 4.91 -2.83
CA CYS A 119 -0.65 4.57 -3.73
C CYS A 119 -1.34 5.81 -4.31
N ILE A 120 -1.58 6.84 -3.49
CA ILE A 120 -2.17 8.10 -3.97
C ILE A 120 -1.22 8.83 -4.92
N ALA A 121 0.09 8.82 -4.64
CA ALA A 121 1.10 9.39 -5.51
C ALA A 121 1.16 8.70 -6.88
N ILE A 122 1.08 7.36 -6.96
CA ILE A 122 1.08 6.68 -8.28
C ILE A 122 -0.22 6.99 -9.02
N PHE A 123 -1.37 7.07 -8.35
CA PHE A 123 -2.62 7.47 -9.02
C PHE A 123 -2.56 8.91 -9.55
N LYS A 124 -1.92 9.81 -8.80
CA LYS A 124 -1.67 11.18 -9.25
C LYS A 124 -0.76 11.22 -10.47
N HIS A 125 0.31 10.41 -10.48
CA HIS A 125 1.22 10.23 -11.62
C HIS A 125 0.48 9.73 -12.86
N LEU A 126 -0.30 8.67 -12.71
CA LEU A 126 -1.01 7.98 -13.79
C LEU A 126 -2.31 8.68 -14.20
N GLN A 127 -2.63 9.87 -13.66
CA GLN A 127 -3.94 10.48 -13.87
C GLN A 127 -4.31 10.60 -15.36
N GLN A 128 -3.37 11.00 -16.21
CA GLN A 128 -3.64 11.16 -17.64
C GLN A 128 -3.87 9.80 -18.31
N ASP A 129 -3.04 8.81 -18.03
CA ASP A 129 -3.16 7.46 -18.59
C ASP A 129 -4.47 6.81 -18.13
N ILE A 130 -4.83 6.95 -16.86
CA ILE A 130 -6.10 6.46 -16.31
C ILE A 130 -7.29 7.05 -17.06
N LEU A 131 -7.30 8.36 -17.31
CA LEU A 131 -8.39 9.01 -18.03
C LEU A 131 -8.47 8.55 -19.49
N GLN A 132 -7.34 8.28 -20.14
CA GLN A 132 -7.29 7.71 -21.49
C GLN A 132 -7.80 6.27 -21.51
N HIS A 133 -7.27 5.40 -20.65
CA HIS A 133 -7.66 3.99 -20.57
C HIS A 133 -9.10 3.77 -20.09
N THR A 134 -9.69 4.77 -19.42
CA THR A 134 -11.14 4.77 -19.13
C THR A 134 -11.98 4.90 -20.40
N GLN A 135 -11.53 5.70 -21.38
CA GLN A 135 -12.24 5.91 -22.65
C GLN A 135 -12.14 4.68 -23.56
N THR A 136 -10.99 4.01 -23.56
CA THR A 136 -10.74 2.78 -24.32
C THR A 136 -11.24 1.51 -23.62
N GLN A 137 -11.82 1.64 -22.42
CA GLN A 137 -12.42 0.55 -21.64
C GLN A 137 -11.44 -0.57 -21.23
N ASP A 138 -10.16 -0.28 -21.15
CA ASP A 138 -9.07 -1.21 -20.81
C ASP A 138 -8.34 -0.82 -19.51
N LEU A 139 -8.84 0.18 -18.76
CA LEU A 139 -8.25 0.66 -17.50
C LEU A 139 -7.88 -0.45 -16.52
N GLN A 140 -8.74 -1.46 -16.37
CA GLN A 140 -8.49 -2.55 -15.43
C GLN A 140 -7.29 -3.42 -15.87
N ILE A 141 -7.14 -3.65 -17.18
CA ILE A 141 -6.02 -4.43 -17.73
C ILE A 141 -4.74 -3.62 -17.56
N PHE A 142 -4.75 -2.35 -17.97
CA PHE A 142 -3.63 -1.42 -17.80
C PHE A 142 -3.08 -1.42 -16.38
N LEU A 143 -3.93 -1.15 -15.37
CA LEU A 143 -3.48 -1.06 -13.97
C LEU A 143 -3.06 -2.40 -13.35
N LYS A 144 -3.50 -3.53 -13.90
CA LYS A 144 -3.22 -4.87 -13.36
C LYS A 144 -2.08 -5.57 -14.06
N GLU A 145 -1.77 -5.24 -15.30
CA GLU A 145 -0.85 -6.03 -16.13
C GLU A 145 0.35 -5.20 -16.62
N GLU A 146 0.23 -3.88 -16.68
CA GLU A 146 1.28 -3.02 -17.22
C GLU A 146 2.17 -2.41 -16.12
N ALA A 147 3.43 -2.16 -16.48
CA ALA A 147 4.37 -1.48 -15.61
C ALA A 147 4.02 0.02 -15.50
N LEU A 148 4.18 0.58 -14.31
CA LEU A 148 3.84 1.97 -14.00
C LEU A 148 5.01 2.88 -14.39
N HIS A 149 5.18 3.05 -15.70
CA HIS A 149 6.35 3.72 -16.28
C HIS A 149 6.51 5.16 -15.79
N GLY A 150 7.78 5.53 -15.55
CA GLY A 150 8.16 6.90 -15.19
C GLY A 150 7.78 7.33 -13.77
N PHE A 151 7.16 6.46 -12.96
CA PHE A 151 6.92 6.76 -11.56
C PHE A 151 8.23 6.73 -10.77
N ARG A 152 8.52 7.81 -10.03
CA ARG A 152 9.67 7.90 -9.14
C ARG A 152 9.24 8.41 -7.79
N VAL A 153 9.53 7.67 -6.73
CA VAL A 153 9.12 8.02 -5.35
C VAL A 153 9.66 9.40 -4.95
N SER A 154 10.87 9.73 -5.40
CA SER A 154 11.51 11.03 -5.13
C SER A 154 10.70 12.22 -5.64
N ASP A 155 10.09 12.08 -6.81
CA ASP A 155 9.43 13.19 -7.52
C ASP A 155 8.09 13.55 -6.84
N TYR A 156 7.58 12.65 -5.99
CA TYR A 156 6.35 12.82 -5.22
C TYR A 156 6.61 12.99 -3.71
N PHE A 157 7.86 13.11 -3.27
CA PHE A 157 8.16 13.13 -1.84
C PHE A 157 7.53 14.34 -1.12
N GLU A 158 7.68 15.54 -1.67
CA GLU A 158 7.04 16.76 -1.15
C GLU A 158 5.51 16.63 -1.13
N TYR A 159 4.93 16.01 -2.16
CA TYR A 159 3.50 15.75 -2.19
C TYR A 159 3.07 14.80 -1.06
N MET A 160 3.83 13.74 -0.82
CA MET A 160 3.56 12.79 0.27
C MET A 160 3.77 13.42 1.66
N GLU A 161 4.73 14.33 1.84
CA GLU A 161 4.89 15.09 3.09
C GLU A 161 3.67 15.98 3.37
N ASN A 162 3.10 16.60 2.33
CA ASN A 162 1.84 17.35 2.47
C ASN A 162 0.68 16.43 2.89
N LEU A 163 0.58 15.23 2.30
CA LEU A 163 -0.41 14.23 2.73
C LEU A 163 -0.19 13.80 4.18
N GLU A 164 1.06 13.60 4.58
CA GLU A 164 1.43 13.26 5.96
C GLU A 164 0.91 14.34 6.92
N GLN A 165 1.23 15.61 6.69
CA GLN A 165 0.81 16.72 7.55
C GLN A 165 -0.71 16.78 7.72
N ASN A 166 -1.45 16.54 6.64
CA ASN A 166 -2.91 16.66 6.62
C ASN A 166 -3.62 15.42 7.18
N TYR A 167 -3.09 14.22 6.95
CA TYR A 167 -3.82 12.97 7.18
C TYR A 167 -3.20 12.04 8.22
N ARG A 168 -1.91 12.16 8.56
CA ARG A 168 -1.23 11.27 9.52
C ARG A 168 -1.92 11.15 10.88
N PRO A 169 -2.46 12.23 11.49
CA PRO A 169 -3.16 12.12 12.78
C PRO A 169 -4.36 11.17 12.76
N VAL A 170 -4.96 10.94 11.59
CA VAL A 170 -6.10 10.07 11.38
C VAL A 170 -5.65 8.69 10.86
N VAL A 171 -4.87 8.68 9.78
CA VAL A 171 -4.43 7.45 9.09
C VAL A 171 -3.57 6.58 10.01
N LEU A 172 -2.45 7.13 10.48
CA LEU A 172 -1.50 6.38 11.31
C LEU A 172 -2.09 6.00 12.67
N ARG A 173 -2.93 6.86 13.26
CA ARG A 173 -3.62 6.56 14.52
C ARG A 173 -4.52 5.34 14.37
N ASN A 174 -5.34 5.27 13.32
CA ASN A 174 -6.22 4.13 13.13
C ASN A 174 -5.44 2.87 12.75
N MET A 175 -4.38 2.97 11.93
CA MET A 175 -3.48 1.85 11.63
C MET A 175 -2.81 1.26 12.89
N ARG A 176 -2.47 2.11 13.88
CA ARG A 176 -1.97 1.66 15.19
C ARG A 176 -3.06 0.99 16.03
N ASN A 177 -4.28 1.51 15.97
CA ASN A 177 -5.42 1.04 16.77
C ASN A 177 -6.02 -0.29 16.27
N ILE A 178 -5.64 -0.79 15.09
CA ILE A 178 -5.98 -2.14 14.63
C ILE A 178 -5.58 -3.20 15.68
N LYS A 179 -4.52 -2.96 16.45
CA LYS A 179 -4.11 -3.83 17.56
C LYS A 179 -5.09 -3.88 18.75
N VAL A 180 -6.00 -2.91 18.87
CA VAL A 180 -6.84 -2.69 20.07
C VAL A 180 -8.30 -3.08 19.84
N GLN A 181 -8.78 -3.13 18.59
CA GLN A 181 -10.15 -3.55 18.29
C GLN A 181 -10.36 -5.09 18.34
N SER A 182 -9.36 -5.84 18.77
CA SER A 182 -9.39 -7.31 18.92
C SER A 182 -9.61 -7.77 20.37
N THR A 183 -10.41 -7.03 21.15
CA THR A 183 -10.94 -7.42 22.47
C THR A 183 -12.44 -7.23 22.48
#